data_AF-A0A4Z1E611-F1
#
_entry.id   AF-A0A4Z1E611-F1
#
_cell.length_a   1.000
_cell.length_b   1.000
_cell.length_c   1.000
_cell.angle_alpha   90.00
_cell.angle_beta   90.00
_cell.angle_gamma   90.00
#
_symmetry.space_group_name_H-M   'P 1'
#
loop_
_entity.id
_entity.type
_entity.pdbx_description
1 polymer ?
#
loop_
_entity_poly.entity_id
_entity_poly.type
_entity_poly.pdbx_seq_one_letter_code
_entity_poly.pdbx_strand_id
1 'polypeptide(L)'
;MAGPIAEVRKFLTATLFAPVPDEVRRPAPTPSALRRRRIVVTVTLLIGAVTMGLALRIEPGDPAFYGATLGLALVWVVGAVVSGPLHLGRSVTRSGGRDGRSVVQSLALAALLLAIFLLGALVVAQVDWLRENVQQLLDHVRFGVLPLVLAITVVNGIAEEVFFRGALFSAIRSHHAVLLTTALYTLSTVGTGVPLLVFAAAVLGLVTGLQRQVTGGVLGPVITHIVWSSGMLLLLPLVLPR
;
A
#
# COMPACT_ATOMS: atom_id res chain seq x y z
N MET A 1 -13.72 -15.72 28.69
CA MET A 1 -13.60 -15.00 27.38
C MET A 1 -12.57 -13.90 27.57
N ALA A 2 -11.61 -13.75 26.65
CA ALA A 2 -10.65 -12.65 26.75
C ALA A 2 -11.39 -11.31 26.57
N GLY A 3 -11.01 -10.28 27.35
CA GLY A 3 -11.61 -8.95 27.21
C GLY A 3 -11.32 -8.30 25.84
N PRO A 4 -12.04 -7.24 25.45
CA PRO A 4 -11.93 -6.63 24.11
C PRO A 4 -10.50 -6.22 23.73
N ILE A 5 -9.76 -5.63 24.69
CA ILE A 5 -8.37 -5.19 24.50
C ILE A 5 -7.44 -6.37 24.23
N ALA A 6 -7.65 -7.49 24.93
CA ALA A 6 -6.84 -8.69 24.76
C ALA A 6 -7.07 -9.32 23.37
N GLU A 7 -8.30 -9.28 22.85
CA GLU A 7 -8.61 -9.78 21.50
C GLU A 7 -7.99 -8.89 20.41
N VAL A 8 -8.04 -7.56 20.55
CA VAL A 8 -7.36 -6.62 19.63
C VAL A 8 -5.86 -6.84 19.64
N ARG A 9 -5.25 -6.97 20.83
CA ARG A 9 -3.81 -7.23 20.95
C ARG A 9 -3.43 -8.55 20.27
N LYS A 10 -4.22 -9.61 20.48
CA LYS A 10 -3.99 -10.93 19.87
C LYS A 10 -4.10 -10.85 18.34
N PHE A 11 -5.10 -10.13 17.83
CA PHE A 11 -5.27 -9.87 16.41
C PHE A 11 -4.06 -9.14 15.81
N LEU A 12 -3.67 -7.98 16.38
CA LEU A 12 -2.53 -7.20 15.89
C LEU A 12 -1.22 -8.01 15.94
N THR A 13 -1.01 -8.78 17.00
CA THR A 13 0.14 -9.69 17.12
C THR A 13 0.16 -10.70 15.98
N ALA A 14 -0.97 -11.36 15.72
CA ALA A 14 -1.08 -12.36 14.66
C ALA A 14 -0.94 -11.78 13.25
N THR A 15 -1.33 -10.52 13.02
CA THR A 15 -1.32 -9.92 11.68
C THR A 15 -0.05 -9.13 11.36
N LEU A 16 0.63 -8.57 12.38
CA LEU A 16 1.75 -7.64 12.16
C LEU A 16 3.08 -8.07 12.81
N PHE A 17 3.07 -8.97 13.80
CA PHE A 17 4.27 -9.25 14.59
C PHE A 17 4.68 -10.73 14.68
N ALA A 18 3.78 -11.68 14.46
CA ALA A 18 4.04 -13.11 14.58
C ALA A 18 4.13 -13.78 13.19
N PRO A 19 5.34 -13.97 12.62
CA PRO A 19 5.49 -14.49 11.26
C PRO A 19 4.96 -15.91 11.12
N VAL A 20 4.37 -16.21 9.97
CA VAL A 20 4.05 -17.60 9.61
C VAL A 20 5.36 -18.35 9.36
N PRO A 21 5.64 -19.47 10.05
CA PRO A 21 6.87 -20.23 9.85
C PRO A 21 6.86 -20.89 8.46
N ASP A 22 7.38 -20.19 7.45
CA ASP A 22 7.51 -20.68 6.06
C ASP A 22 8.95 -20.55 5.53
N GLU A 23 9.88 -20.01 6.33
CA GLU A 23 11.29 -19.85 5.94
C GLU A 23 11.98 -21.20 5.64
N VAL A 24 11.43 -22.33 6.12
CA VAL A 24 12.07 -23.65 6.06
C VAL A 24 12.03 -24.28 4.65
N ARG A 25 11.22 -23.80 3.69
CA ARG A 25 10.96 -24.54 2.44
C ARG A 25 11.55 -23.99 1.15
N ARG A 26 12.31 -22.88 1.15
CA ARG A 26 12.76 -22.25 -0.11
C ARG A 26 14.29 -22.17 -0.23
N PRO A 27 14.85 -22.56 -1.41
CA PRO A 27 16.24 -22.30 -1.70
C PRO A 27 16.51 -20.79 -1.70
N ALA A 28 17.63 -20.39 -1.10
CA ALA A 28 18.08 -19.01 -1.20
C ALA A 28 18.29 -18.64 -2.69
N PRO A 29 17.85 -17.44 -3.13
CA PRO A 29 18.07 -17.00 -4.50
C PRO A 29 19.57 -16.88 -4.79
N THR A 30 19.96 -17.19 -6.02
CA THR A 30 21.36 -17.06 -6.45
C THR A 30 21.83 -15.59 -6.40
N PRO A 31 23.12 -15.32 -6.20
CA PRO A 31 23.64 -13.95 -6.18
C PRO A 31 23.33 -13.16 -7.45
N SER A 32 23.36 -13.82 -8.62
CA SER A 32 23.03 -13.20 -9.92
C SER A 32 21.55 -12.81 -10.02
N ALA A 33 20.64 -13.68 -9.55
CA ALA A 33 19.22 -13.38 -9.51
C ALA A 33 18.91 -12.20 -8.56
N LEU A 34 19.55 -12.15 -7.40
CA LEU A 34 19.43 -11.03 -6.47
C LEU A 34 19.96 -9.71 -7.06
N ARG A 35 21.13 -9.75 -7.72
CA ARG A 35 21.70 -8.56 -8.39
C ARG A 35 20.77 -8.04 -9.48
N ARG A 36 20.27 -8.93 -10.35
CA ARG A 36 19.29 -8.59 -11.39
C ARG A 36 18.04 -7.97 -10.77
N ARG A 37 17.51 -8.57 -9.71
CA ARG A 37 16.33 -8.06 -9.01
C ARG A 37 16.55 -6.63 -8.51
N ARG A 38 17.67 -6.37 -7.84
CA ARG A 38 18.04 -5.04 -7.32
C ARG A 38 18.11 -4.00 -8.42
N ILE A 39 18.77 -4.31 -9.55
CA ILE A 39 18.86 -3.39 -10.68
C ILE A 39 17.47 -3.03 -11.21
N VAL A 40 16.63 -4.05 -11.48
CA VAL A 40 15.28 -3.83 -12.02
C VAL A 40 14.43 -3.01 -11.07
N VAL A 41 14.41 -3.32 -9.77
CA VAL A 41 13.59 -2.56 -8.80
C VAL A 41 14.10 -1.14 -8.61
N THR A 42 15.42 -0.91 -8.63
CA THR A 42 15.98 0.45 -8.53
C THR A 42 15.58 1.28 -9.75
N VAL A 43 15.75 0.76 -10.97
CA VAL A 43 15.36 1.47 -12.19
C VAL A 43 13.86 1.73 -12.22
N THR A 44 13.04 0.73 -11.88
CA THR A 44 11.58 0.88 -11.83
C THR A 44 11.17 1.92 -10.80
N LEU A 45 11.78 1.93 -9.60
CA LEU A 45 11.49 2.91 -8.55
C LEU A 45 11.75 4.33 -9.03
N LEU A 46 12.87 4.57 -9.70
CA LEU A 46 13.19 5.89 -10.24
C LEU A 46 12.19 6.34 -11.30
N ILE A 47 11.88 5.47 -12.27
CA ILE A 47 10.90 5.77 -13.32
C ILE A 47 9.53 6.03 -12.71
N GLY A 48 9.05 5.13 -11.84
CA GLY A 48 7.73 5.24 -11.24
C GLY A 48 7.58 6.45 -10.31
N ALA A 49 8.62 6.82 -9.55
CA ALA A 49 8.59 8.03 -8.73
C ALA A 49 8.48 9.31 -9.58
N VAL A 50 9.21 9.38 -10.69
CA VAL A 50 9.09 10.50 -11.64
C VAL A 50 7.70 10.51 -12.28
N THR A 51 7.22 9.37 -12.77
CA THR A 51 5.89 9.25 -13.38
C THR A 51 4.78 9.64 -12.39
N MET A 52 4.87 9.23 -11.13
CA MET A 52 3.92 9.62 -10.07
C MET A 52 3.91 11.12 -9.85
N GLY A 53 5.09 11.74 -9.70
CA GLY A 53 5.21 13.19 -9.53
C GLY A 53 4.69 13.99 -10.73
N LEU A 54 4.81 13.46 -11.95
CA LEU A 54 4.23 14.07 -13.15
C LEU A 54 2.72 13.87 -13.25
N ALA A 55 2.22 12.67 -12.96
CA ALA A 55 0.80 12.33 -13.05
C ALA A 55 -0.07 13.20 -12.12
N LEU A 56 0.42 13.50 -10.90
CA LEU A 56 -0.32 14.31 -9.93
C LEU A 56 -0.22 15.82 -10.16
N ARG A 57 0.57 16.27 -11.14
CA ARG A 57 0.55 17.67 -11.62
C ARG A 57 -0.49 17.89 -12.72
N ILE A 58 -1.11 16.82 -13.22
CA ILE A 58 -2.18 16.93 -14.22
C ILE A 58 -3.42 17.49 -13.53
N GLU A 59 -4.03 18.49 -14.16
CA GLU A 59 -5.20 19.19 -13.63
C GLU A 59 -6.38 18.23 -13.41
N PRO A 60 -7.13 18.37 -12.30
CA PRO A 60 -8.37 17.63 -12.09
C PRO A 60 -9.35 17.78 -13.27
N GLY A 61 -9.84 16.66 -13.78
CA GLY A 61 -10.78 16.63 -14.91
C GLY A 61 -10.13 16.45 -16.29
N ASP A 62 -8.81 16.58 -16.41
CA ASP A 62 -8.08 16.26 -17.65
C ASP A 62 -8.03 14.71 -17.85
N PRO A 63 -8.54 14.18 -18.98
CA PRO A 63 -8.47 12.75 -19.29
C PRO A 63 -7.05 12.16 -19.31
N ALA A 64 -6.01 12.99 -19.52
CA ALA A 64 -4.61 12.56 -19.46
C ALA A 64 -4.25 11.94 -18.09
N PHE A 65 -4.93 12.34 -17.01
CA PHE A 65 -4.74 11.79 -15.68
C PHE A 65 -4.98 10.27 -15.65
N TYR A 66 -6.02 9.79 -16.35
CA TYR A 66 -6.33 8.35 -16.39
C TYR A 66 -5.24 7.55 -17.09
N GLY A 67 -4.74 8.05 -18.23
CA GLY A 67 -3.65 7.43 -18.96
C GLY A 67 -2.35 7.42 -18.15
N ALA A 68 -2.01 8.53 -17.51
CA ALA A 68 -0.79 8.66 -16.71
C ALA A 68 -0.79 7.73 -15.49
N THR A 69 -1.90 7.64 -14.76
CA THR A 69 -2.05 6.78 -13.59
C THR A 69 -2.13 5.30 -13.93
N LEU A 70 -2.73 4.91 -15.06
CA LEU A 70 -2.66 3.54 -15.57
C LEU A 70 -1.24 3.19 -16.07
N GLY A 71 -0.56 4.14 -16.71
CA GLY A 71 0.83 4.00 -17.12
C GLY A 71 1.77 3.79 -15.93
N LEU A 72 1.54 4.52 -14.83
CA LEU A 72 2.25 4.32 -13.57
C LEU A 72 2.03 2.90 -13.01
N ALA A 73 0.77 2.44 -12.96
CA ALA A 73 0.45 1.09 -12.52
C ALA A 73 1.18 0.03 -13.38
N LEU A 74 1.25 0.25 -14.70
CA LEU A 74 1.97 -0.63 -15.61
C LEU A 74 3.47 -0.66 -15.31
N VAL A 75 4.11 0.49 -15.04
CA VAL A 75 5.53 0.56 -14.64
C VAL A 75 5.79 -0.32 -13.42
N TRP A 76 4.94 -0.21 -12.39
CA TRP A 76 5.07 -1.01 -11.17
C TRP A 76 4.91 -2.51 -11.43
N VAL A 77 3.87 -2.91 -12.16
CA VAL A 77 3.61 -4.33 -12.46
C VAL A 77 4.71 -4.92 -13.32
N VAL A 78 5.11 -4.24 -14.40
CA VAL A 78 6.18 -4.71 -15.30
C VAL A 78 7.49 -4.83 -14.54
N GLY A 79 7.87 -3.81 -13.78
CA GLY A 79 9.08 -3.86 -12.96
C GLY A 79 9.04 -5.01 -11.95
N ALA A 80 7.89 -5.27 -11.33
CA ALA A 80 7.74 -6.37 -10.39
C ALA A 80 7.90 -7.74 -11.06
N VAL A 81 7.19 -7.98 -12.17
CA VAL A 81 7.23 -9.24 -12.93
C VAL A 81 8.61 -9.49 -13.52
N VAL A 82 9.22 -8.47 -14.13
CA VAL A 82 10.57 -8.56 -14.69
C VAL A 82 11.58 -8.82 -13.57
N SER A 83 11.39 -8.30 -12.35
CA SER A 83 12.36 -8.48 -11.25
C SER A 83 12.53 -9.95 -10.82
N GLY A 84 11.48 -10.77 -10.90
CA GLY A 84 11.46 -12.17 -10.45
C GLY A 84 10.14 -12.60 -9.81
N PRO A 85 10.05 -13.83 -9.27
CA PRO A 85 8.80 -14.39 -8.78
C PRO A 85 8.22 -13.61 -7.59
N LEU A 86 6.89 -13.55 -7.56
CA LEU A 86 6.06 -12.92 -6.54
C LEU A 86 5.27 -13.98 -5.78
N HIS A 87 4.91 -13.69 -4.53
CA HIS A 87 4.27 -14.65 -3.65
C HIS A 87 3.03 -14.06 -3.01
N LEU A 88 1.93 -14.80 -3.03
CA LEU A 88 0.67 -14.40 -2.41
C LEU A 88 0.67 -14.53 -0.88
N GLY A 89 1.52 -15.41 -0.34
CA GLY A 89 1.70 -15.70 1.09
C GLY A 89 0.57 -16.47 1.74
N ARG A 90 0.74 -16.73 3.04
CA ARG A 90 -0.13 -17.55 3.89
C ARG A 90 -0.39 -16.84 5.21
N SER A 91 -1.38 -17.30 5.97
CA SER A 91 -1.73 -16.76 7.28
C SER A 91 -2.16 -17.86 8.24
N VAL A 92 -2.05 -17.58 9.54
CA VAL A 92 -2.60 -18.44 10.58
C VAL A 92 -4.08 -18.15 10.74
N THR A 93 -4.93 -19.17 10.62
CA THR A 93 -6.37 -19.06 10.83
C THR A 93 -6.71 -18.95 12.32
N ARG A 94 -7.94 -18.51 12.64
CA ARG A 94 -8.44 -18.43 14.03
C ARG A 94 -8.41 -19.78 14.76
N SER A 95 -8.54 -20.88 14.02
CA SER A 95 -8.44 -22.25 14.54
C SER A 95 -7.00 -22.77 14.67
N GLY A 96 -5.99 -21.96 14.34
CA GLY A 96 -4.58 -22.34 14.39
C GLY A 96 -4.04 -23.05 13.15
N GLY A 97 -4.87 -23.23 12.11
CA GLY A 97 -4.45 -23.78 10.82
C GLY A 97 -3.53 -22.82 10.07
N ARG A 98 -2.55 -23.35 9.32
CA ARG A 98 -1.48 -22.55 8.68
C ARG A 98 -1.61 -22.41 7.15
N ASP A 99 -2.75 -22.85 6.60
CA ASP A 99 -3.05 -22.80 5.16
C ASP A 99 -4.11 -21.74 4.80
N GLY A 100 -4.47 -20.86 5.75
CA GLY A 100 -5.44 -19.80 5.53
C GLY A 100 -4.88 -18.69 4.63
N ARG A 101 -5.72 -18.13 3.76
CA ARG A 101 -5.42 -16.84 3.10
C ARG A 101 -5.73 -15.69 4.08
N SER A 102 -4.88 -14.68 4.13
CA SER A 102 -4.99 -13.55 5.09
C SER A 102 -6.18 -12.61 4.81
N VAL A 103 -7.19 -13.02 4.06
CA VAL A 103 -8.28 -12.15 3.55
C VAL A 103 -9.03 -11.46 4.69
N VAL A 104 -9.59 -12.23 5.63
CA VAL A 104 -10.41 -11.67 6.73
C VAL A 104 -9.57 -10.76 7.64
N GLN A 105 -8.33 -11.18 7.95
CA GLN A 105 -7.42 -10.36 8.75
C GLN A 105 -7.06 -9.04 8.04
N SER A 106 -6.85 -9.11 6.72
CA SER A 106 -6.51 -7.94 5.91
C SER A 106 -7.68 -6.97 5.79
N LEU A 107 -8.90 -7.48 5.65
CA LEU A 107 -10.13 -6.68 5.68
C LEU A 107 -10.33 -5.98 7.02
N ALA A 108 -10.16 -6.71 8.13
CA ALA A 108 -10.28 -6.14 9.47
C ALA A 108 -9.20 -5.08 9.75
N LEU A 109 -7.95 -5.34 9.34
CA LEU A 109 -6.85 -4.39 9.43
C LEU A 109 -7.10 -3.15 8.57
N ALA A 110 -7.63 -3.32 7.35
CA ALA A 110 -7.99 -2.22 6.47
C ALA A 110 -9.09 -1.34 7.05
N ALA A 111 -10.15 -1.95 7.60
CA ALA A 111 -11.24 -1.24 8.24
C ALA A 111 -10.76 -0.44 9.46
N LEU A 112 -9.87 -1.02 10.27
CA LEU A 112 -9.24 -0.32 11.40
C LEU A 112 -8.41 0.87 10.92
N LEU A 113 -7.56 0.66 9.90
CA LEU A 113 -6.72 1.72 9.34
C LEU A 113 -7.57 2.84 8.73
N LEU A 114 -8.60 2.49 7.98
CA LEU A 114 -9.56 3.43 7.40
C LEU A 114 -10.26 4.25 8.48
N ALA A 115 -10.75 3.61 9.54
CA ALA A 115 -11.37 4.31 10.66
C ALA A 115 -10.40 5.31 11.33
N ILE A 116 -9.15 4.92 11.55
CA ILE A 116 -8.11 5.81 12.11
C ILE A 116 -7.90 7.03 11.21
N PHE A 117 -7.81 6.82 9.89
CA PHE A 117 -7.62 7.92 8.94
C PHE A 117 -8.83 8.84 8.84
N LEU A 118 -10.05 8.30 8.85
CA LEU A 118 -11.28 9.11 8.86
C LEU A 118 -11.41 9.93 10.15
N LEU A 119 -11.04 9.36 11.31
CA LEU A 119 -10.97 10.11 12.57
C LEU A 119 -9.88 11.19 12.52
N GLY A 120 -8.71 10.88 11.96
CA GLY A 120 -7.65 11.86 11.72
C GLY A 120 -8.08 12.99 10.78
N ALA A 121 -8.93 12.69 9.78
CA ALA A 121 -9.48 13.69 8.87
C ALA A 121 -10.34 14.74 9.60
N LEU A 122 -11.01 14.38 10.69
CA LEU A 122 -11.76 15.35 11.52
C LEU A 122 -10.83 16.36 12.21
N VAL A 123 -9.62 15.94 12.58
CA VAL A 123 -8.59 16.82 13.16
C VAL A 123 -7.95 17.67 12.06
N VAL A 124 -7.61 17.05 10.92
CA VAL A 124 -7.10 17.74 9.73
C VAL A 124 -8.06 18.82 9.26
N ALA A 125 -9.38 18.55 9.34
CA ALA A 125 -10.40 19.54 9.02
C ALA A 125 -10.27 20.80 9.87
N GLN A 126 -9.71 20.78 11.08
CA GLN A 126 -9.57 21.98 11.92
C GLN A 126 -8.35 22.85 11.55
N VAL A 127 -7.51 22.42 10.61
CA VAL A 127 -6.29 23.13 10.21
C VAL A 127 -6.39 23.48 8.73
N ASP A 128 -6.63 24.75 8.42
CA ASP A 128 -6.98 25.22 7.07
C ASP A 128 -5.98 24.78 6.00
N TRP A 129 -4.67 24.99 6.23
CA TRP A 129 -3.62 24.55 5.31
C TRP A 129 -3.65 23.03 5.04
N LEU A 130 -3.92 22.20 6.04
CA LEU A 130 -4.01 20.75 5.84
C LEU A 130 -5.31 20.36 5.13
N ARG A 131 -6.42 21.05 5.43
CA ARG A 131 -7.71 20.84 4.76
C ARG A 131 -7.62 21.13 3.26
N GLU A 132 -7.00 22.24 2.87
CA GLU A 132 -6.81 22.63 1.46
C GLU A 132 -6.05 21.55 0.67
N ASN A 133 -5.00 20.97 1.26
CA ASN A 133 -4.25 19.86 0.65
C ASN A 133 -5.13 18.64 0.37
N VAL A 134 -6.07 18.31 1.26
CA VAL A 134 -7.00 17.19 1.03
C VAL A 134 -8.06 17.54 0.00
N GLN A 135 -8.56 18.77 0.00
CA GLN A 135 -9.55 19.21 -0.98
C GLN A 135 -8.98 19.16 -2.41
N GLN A 136 -7.73 19.60 -2.61
CA GLN A 136 -7.04 19.51 -3.90
C GLN A 136 -6.93 18.06 -4.42
N LEU A 137 -6.68 17.09 -3.53
CA LEU A 137 -6.68 15.66 -3.91
C LEU A 137 -8.06 15.14 -4.28
N LEU A 138 -9.09 15.59 -3.57
CA LEU A 138 -10.47 15.19 -3.82
C LEU A 138 -11.04 15.82 -5.09
N ASP A 139 -10.43 16.87 -5.62
CA ASP A 139 -10.88 17.50 -6.86
C ASP A 139 -10.75 16.54 -8.06
N HIS A 140 -9.74 15.67 -8.11
CA HIS A 140 -9.68 14.60 -9.14
C HIS A 140 -10.87 13.64 -9.07
N VAL A 141 -11.49 13.47 -7.90
CA VAL A 141 -12.71 12.67 -7.73
C VAL A 141 -13.95 13.48 -8.12
N ARG A 142 -14.01 14.76 -7.77
CA ARG A 142 -15.15 15.66 -8.04
C ARG A 142 -15.34 15.95 -9.52
N PHE A 143 -14.24 16.17 -10.24
CA PHE A 143 -14.25 16.48 -11.67
C PHE A 143 -14.09 15.24 -12.56
N GLY A 144 -13.86 14.07 -11.96
CA GLY A 144 -13.67 12.80 -12.66
C GLY A 144 -14.93 11.93 -12.76
N VAL A 145 -14.84 10.84 -13.52
CA VAL A 145 -15.87 9.80 -13.58
C VAL A 145 -15.64 8.83 -12.42
N LEU A 146 -16.43 8.95 -11.34
CA LEU A 146 -16.20 8.21 -10.09
C LEU A 146 -15.93 6.70 -10.27
N PRO A 147 -16.72 5.92 -11.03
CA PRO A 147 -16.42 4.50 -11.25
C PRO A 147 -15.06 4.25 -11.90
N LEU A 148 -14.63 5.12 -12.81
CA LEU A 148 -13.34 5.03 -13.48
C LEU A 148 -12.19 5.36 -12.52
N VAL A 149 -12.32 6.45 -11.75
CA VAL A 149 -11.33 6.83 -10.73
C VAL A 149 -11.20 5.74 -9.67
N LEU A 150 -12.31 5.15 -9.23
CA LEU A 150 -12.32 4.02 -8.30
C LEU A 150 -11.61 2.80 -8.89
N ALA A 151 -11.89 2.43 -10.15
CA ALA A 151 -11.22 1.31 -10.81
C ALA A 151 -9.70 1.55 -10.91
N ILE A 152 -9.29 2.76 -11.30
CA ILE A 152 -7.88 3.16 -11.37
C ILE A 152 -7.22 3.12 -9.98
N THR A 153 -7.93 3.54 -8.94
CA THR A 153 -7.45 3.49 -7.54
C THR A 153 -7.20 2.06 -7.09
N VAL A 154 -8.11 1.13 -7.41
CA VAL A 154 -7.93 -0.30 -7.12
C VAL A 154 -6.73 -0.87 -7.88
N VAL A 155 -6.62 -0.57 -9.18
CA VAL A 155 -5.50 -1.04 -10.02
C VAL A 155 -4.17 -0.52 -9.50
N ASN A 156 -4.07 0.76 -9.14
CA ASN A 156 -2.85 1.34 -8.57
C ASN A 156 -2.50 0.72 -7.22
N GLY A 157 -3.47 0.53 -6.31
CA GLY A 157 -3.22 -0.14 -5.03
C GLY A 157 -2.68 -1.57 -5.20
N ILE A 158 -3.19 -2.32 -6.18
CA ILE A 158 -2.65 -3.65 -6.53
C ILE A 158 -1.21 -3.52 -7.05
N ALA A 159 -0.99 -2.64 -8.01
CA ALA A 159 0.29 -2.45 -8.68
C ALA A 159 1.40 -2.02 -7.70
N GLU A 160 1.09 -1.06 -6.82
CA GLU A 160 2.00 -0.60 -5.78
C GLU A 160 2.39 -1.73 -4.82
N GLU A 161 1.44 -2.50 -4.30
CA GLU A 161 1.78 -3.59 -3.36
C GLU A 161 2.53 -4.74 -4.05
N VAL A 162 2.21 -5.04 -5.30
CA VAL A 162 2.95 -5.98 -6.15
C VAL A 162 4.41 -5.54 -6.29
N PHE A 163 4.67 -4.25 -6.49
CA PHE A 163 6.02 -3.72 -6.60
C PHE A 163 6.72 -3.56 -5.25
N PHE A 164 6.18 -2.75 -4.34
CA PHE A 164 6.82 -2.39 -3.07
C PHE A 164 6.91 -3.59 -2.10
N ARG A 165 5.82 -4.33 -1.89
CA ARG A 165 5.76 -5.46 -0.92
C ARG A 165 6.11 -6.79 -1.58
N GLY A 166 6.03 -6.87 -2.90
CA GLY A 166 6.49 -8.02 -3.67
C GLY A 166 7.96 -7.90 -4.08
N ALA A 167 8.21 -7.12 -5.13
CA ALA A 167 9.51 -7.06 -5.80
C ALA A 167 10.60 -6.37 -4.96
N LEU A 168 10.35 -5.15 -4.50
CA LEU A 168 11.32 -4.36 -3.74
C LEU A 168 11.61 -4.99 -2.38
N PHE A 169 10.58 -5.39 -1.64
CA PHE A 169 10.73 -6.09 -0.35
C PHE A 169 11.64 -7.31 -0.47
N SER A 170 11.46 -8.10 -1.53
CA SER A 170 12.24 -9.32 -1.76
C SER A 170 13.63 -9.07 -2.36
N ALA A 171 13.99 -7.82 -2.68
CA ALA A 171 15.34 -7.42 -3.09
C ALA A 171 16.22 -6.99 -1.90
N ILE A 172 15.59 -6.72 -0.75
CA ILE A 172 16.19 -6.24 0.50
C ILE A 172 16.34 -7.39 1.48
N ARG A 173 17.35 -7.31 2.36
CA ARG A 173 17.54 -8.30 3.43
C ARG A 173 16.38 -8.23 4.44
N SER A 174 15.93 -9.39 4.91
CA SER A 174 14.76 -9.56 5.79
C SER A 174 14.68 -8.56 6.97
N HIS A 175 15.76 -8.41 7.75
CA HIS A 175 15.80 -7.51 8.92
C HIS A 175 15.55 -6.02 8.63
N HIS A 176 15.85 -5.52 7.43
CA HIS A 176 15.64 -4.12 7.06
C HIS A 176 14.50 -3.91 6.06
N ALA A 177 13.88 -4.98 5.57
CA ALA A 177 12.93 -4.93 4.46
C ALA A 177 11.76 -4.00 4.77
N VAL A 178 11.10 -4.16 5.93
CA VAL A 178 9.96 -3.30 6.33
C VAL A 178 10.34 -1.83 6.34
N LEU A 179 11.44 -1.47 7.02
CA LEU A 179 11.88 -0.10 7.16
C LEU A 179 12.24 0.51 5.80
N LEU A 180 13.08 -0.17 5.02
CA LEU A 180 13.55 0.37 3.74
C LEU A 180 12.45 0.45 2.68
N THR A 181 11.55 -0.54 2.58
CA THR A 181 10.43 -0.43 1.63
C THR A 181 9.46 0.66 2.04
N THR A 182 9.23 0.84 3.34
CA THR A 182 8.39 1.94 3.85
C THR A 182 9.02 3.28 3.49
N ALA A 183 10.31 3.47 3.79
CA ALA A 183 11.02 4.70 3.47
C ALA A 183 11.02 5.00 1.97
N LEU A 184 11.31 4.02 1.12
CA LEU A 184 11.31 4.20 -0.33
C LEU A 184 9.91 4.46 -0.90
N TYR A 185 8.88 3.85 -0.33
CA TYR A 185 7.49 4.14 -0.70
C TYR A 185 7.12 5.57 -0.32
N THR A 186 7.36 5.98 0.93
CA THR A 186 7.16 7.36 1.39
C THR A 186 7.92 8.37 0.54
N LEU A 187 9.19 8.11 0.23
CA LEU A 187 10.01 8.99 -0.61
C LEU A 187 9.47 9.09 -2.04
N SER A 188 8.95 8.01 -2.61
CA SER A 188 8.34 8.05 -3.95
C SER A 188 7.12 8.98 -4.00
N THR A 189 6.43 9.17 -2.87
CA THR A 189 5.28 10.06 -2.73
C THR A 189 5.67 11.52 -2.45
N VAL A 190 6.92 11.81 -2.07
CA VAL A 190 7.35 13.20 -1.79
C VAL A 190 7.21 14.10 -3.02
N GLY A 191 7.48 13.55 -4.21
CA GLY A 191 7.37 14.27 -5.49
C GLY A 191 5.96 14.77 -5.83
N THR A 192 4.93 14.30 -5.11
CA THR A 192 3.54 14.75 -5.26
C THR A 192 3.31 16.14 -4.68
N GLY A 193 4.17 16.60 -3.76
CA GLY A 193 4.02 17.89 -3.09
C GLY A 193 2.91 17.94 -2.04
N VAL A 194 2.23 16.83 -1.75
CA VAL A 194 1.09 16.78 -0.80
C VAL A 194 1.51 16.12 0.51
N PRO A 195 1.73 16.86 1.61
CA PRO A 195 2.28 16.32 2.85
C PRO A 195 1.44 15.18 3.46
N LEU A 196 0.10 15.28 3.35
CA LEU A 196 -0.79 14.23 3.86
C LEU A 196 -0.72 12.93 3.06
N LEU A 197 -0.44 12.97 1.76
CA LEU A 197 -0.15 11.75 1.00
C LEU A 197 1.16 11.11 1.44
N VAL A 198 2.19 11.92 1.71
CA VAL A 198 3.48 11.41 2.20
C VAL A 198 3.31 10.75 3.57
N PHE A 199 2.55 11.38 4.47
CA PHE A 199 2.19 10.79 5.77
C PHE A 199 1.39 9.49 5.60
N ALA A 200 0.36 9.50 4.75
CA ALA A 200 -0.44 8.31 4.46
C ALA A 200 0.42 7.17 3.91
N ALA A 201 1.33 7.48 2.99
CA ALA A 201 2.28 6.54 2.41
C ALA A 201 3.22 5.95 3.48
N ALA A 202 3.66 6.74 4.47
CA ALA A 202 4.47 6.22 5.58
C ALA A 202 3.71 5.24 6.48
N VAL A 203 2.47 5.56 6.85
CA VAL A 203 1.67 4.71 7.73
C VAL A 203 1.21 3.45 7.01
N LEU A 204 0.59 3.58 5.83
CA LEU A 204 0.19 2.44 5.00
C LEU A 204 1.43 1.60 4.62
N GLY A 205 2.47 2.30 4.18
CA GLY A 205 3.91 1.96 4.25
C GLY A 205 4.25 0.82 5.19
N LEU A 206 4.29 1.22 6.45
CA LEU A 206 4.66 0.41 7.59
C LEU A 206 3.68 -0.75 7.80
N VAL A 207 2.38 -0.49 7.77
CA VAL A 207 1.34 -1.50 8.05
C VAL A 207 1.41 -2.65 7.03
N THR A 208 1.42 -2.36 5.74
CA THR A 208 1.47 -3.40 4.71
C THR A 208 2.86 -4.03 4.62
N GLY A 209 3.93 -3.32 5.01
CA GLY A 209 5.28 -3.88 5.18
C GLY A 209 5.34 -4.94 6.30
N LEU A 210 4.78 -4.64 7.47
CA LEU A 210 4.66 -5.58 8.60
C LEU A 210 3.77 -6.77 8.25
N GLN A 211 2.62 -6.51 7.62
CA GLN A 211 1.71 -7.56 7.15
C GLN A 211 2.37 -8.48 6.12
N ARG A 212 3.18 -7.92 5.21
CA ARG A 212 4.01 -8.69 4.26
C ARG A 212 5.03 -9.55 4.99
N GLN A 213 5.72 -9.00 6.00
CA GLN A 213 6.70 -9.74 6.80
C GLN A 213 6.06 -10.94 7.51
N VAL A 214 4.86 -10.77 8.03
CA VAL A 214 4.13 -11.84 8.73
C VAL A 214 3.61 -12.90 7.77
N THR A 215 2.95 -12.49 6.68
CA THR A 215 2.25 -13.40 5.79
C THR A 215 3.15 -14.05 4.74
N GLY A 216 4.36 -13.51 4.53
CA GLY A 216 5.22 -13.91 3.42
C GLY A 216 4.58 -13.66 2.05
N GLY A 217 3.55 -12.79 1.98
CA GLY A 217 2.64 -12.59 0.84
C GLY A 217 2.33 -11.15 0.47
N VAL A 218 2.02 -10.89 -0.80
CA VAL A 218 1.45 -9.60 -1.23
C VAL A 218 -0.09 -9.57 -1.14
N LEU A 219 -0.77 -10.70 -0.99
CA LEU A 219 -2.24 -10.73 -1.01
C LEU A 219 -2.83 -9.91 0.15
N GLY A 220 -2.30 -10.06 1.36
CA GLY A 220 -2.76 -9.28 2.51
C GLY A 220 -2.55 -7.78 2.32
N PRO A 221 -1.31 -7.35 2.03
CA PRO A 221 -0.99 -5.97 1.64
C PRO A 221 -1.94 -5.39 0.57
N VAL A 222 -2.17 -6.12 -0.53
CA VAL A 222 -3.06 -5.69 -1.62
C VAL A 222 -4.48 -5.45 -1.10
N ILE A 223 -5.06 -6.41 -0.37
CA ILE A 223 -6.41 -6.28 0.18
C ILE A 223 -6.47 -5.07 1.13
N THR A 224 -5.48 -4.92 2.01
CA THR A 224 -5.46 -3.81 2.96
C THR A 224 -5.35 -2.46 2.26
N HIS A 225 -4.49 -2.36 1.25
CA HIS A 225 -4.33 -1.15 0.46
C HIS A 225 -5.62 -0.80 -0.28
N ILE A 226 -6.16 -1.69 -1.12
CA ILE A 226 -7.31 -1.34 -1.98
C ILE A 226 -8.56 -1.00 -1.17
N VAL A 227 -8.78 -1.66 -0.04
CA VAL A 227 -9.91 -1.38 0.85
C VAL A 227 -9.73 -0.03 1.53
N TRP A 228 -8.51 0.26 2.00
CA TRP A 228 -8.20 1.56 2.59
C TRP A 228 -8.32 2.69 1.56
N SER A 229 -7.69 2.57 0.38
CA SER A 229 -7.67 3.65 -0.62
C SER A 229 -9.04 3.89 -1.23
N SER A 230 -9.79 2.83 -1.55
CA SER A 230 -11.18 2.95 -2.02
C SER A 230 -12.09 3.52 -0.94
N GLY A 231 -11.91 3.09 0.32
CA GLY A 231 -12.64 3.61 1.46
C GLY A 231 -12.39 5.11 1.68
N MET A 232 -11.12 5.54 1.62
CA MET A 232 -10.76 6.96 1.68
C MET A 232 -11.39 7.73 0.53
N LEU A 233 -11.29 7.23 -0.70
CA LEU A 233 -11.87 7.88 -1.88
C LEU A 233 -13.40 8.08 -1.76
N LEU A 234 -14.12 7.10 -1.20
CA LEU A 234 -15.58 7.14 -1.10
C LEU A 234 -16.11 7.84 0.16
N LEU A 235 -15.42 7.70 1.30
CA LEU A 235 -15.93 8.14 2.61
C LEU A 235 -15.33 9.47 3.06
N LEU A 236 -14.11 9.80 2.66
CA LEU A 236 -13.45 11.05 3.06
C LEU A 236 -14.27 12.30 2.69
N PRO A 237 -14.90 12.40 1.49
CA PRO A 237 -15.75 13.54 1.15
C PRO A 237 -16.98 13.72 2.06
N LEU A 238 -17.41 12.66 2.75
CA LEU A 238 -18.57 12.70 3.66
C LEU A 238 -18.19 13.21 5.05
N VAL A 239 -16.92 13.10 5.42
CA VAL A 239 -16.40 13.40 6.76
C VAL A 239 -15.73 14.77 6.80
N LEU A 240 -15.17 15.24 5.69
CA LEU A 240 -14.61 16.59 5.59
C LEU A 240 -15.71 17.63 5.32
N PRO A 241 -15.93 18.61 6.22
CA PRO A 241 -16.81 19.72 5.93
C PRO A 241 -16.30 20.50 4.71
N ARG A 242 -17.24 20.96 3.88
CA ARG A 242 -16.95 21.77 2.68
C ARG A 242 -16.32 23.10 3.08
#